data_AF-A0A1C0VM77-F1
#
_entry.id   AF-A0A1C0VM77-F1
#
_cell.length_a   1.000
_cell.length_b   1.000
_cell.length_c   1.000
_cell.angle_alpha   90.00
_cell.angle_beta   90.00
_cell.angle_gamma   90.00
#
_symmetry.space_group_name_H-M   'P 1'
#
loop_
_entity.id
_entity.type
_entity.pdbx_description
1 polymer ?
#
loop_
_entity_poly.entity_id
_entity_poly.type
_entity_poly.pdbx_seq_one_letter_code
_entity_poly.pdbx_strand_id
1 'polypeptide(L)'
;MTKRHQLPKSLAFLCLFAVLGIDLVHPQVVAQTSIRTSFGKSVAFTCNDSEASIKAKNGPKISIGAKTIYIGYQQVTSLNKDPRIIRFDNGVKKWCRSDYETTIDDGTGYGLLWDGNNVLYGIFSSTGSQSGNDFRRFAKKGWLSSYGSGGGAKVAVIARINPSNGSVLSATFVTAKKPNDGKSNSLIITNLSWNGTTLKVLADSWSNPRRADKNSMTCAGSSPYKYTAIFTSDLTKANSASAVNCN
;
A
#
# COMPACT_ATOMS: atom_id res chain seq x y z
N MET A 1 27.63 59.47 -56.14
CA MET A 1 28.55 58.88 -57.15
C MET A 1 29.91 58.69 -56.48
N THR A 2 30.56 57.53 -56.70
CA THR A 2 32.00 57.23 -56.44
C THR A 2 32.48 57.15 -54.97
N LYS A 3 32.67 55.93 -54.42
CA LYS A 3 33.88 55.04 -54.38
C LYS A 3 34.78 55.34 -53.16
N ARG A 4 34.93 54.49 -52.13
CA ARG A 4 35.53 53.13 -51.96
C ARG A 4 36.96 53.19 -51.38
N HIS A 5 37.13 52.56 -50.20
CA HIS A 5 38.34 51.98 -49.57
C HIS A 5 39.53 52.92 -49.26
N GLN A 6 40.17 52.85 -48.07
CA GLN A 6 40.89 51.69 -47.54
C GLN A 6 40.98 51.65 -45.99
N LEU A 7 40.94 50.44 -45.44
CA LEU A 7 41.61 50.00 -44.18
C LEU A 7 43.01 49.49 -44.58
N PRO A 8 44.08 49.52 -43.75
CA PRO A 8 44.19 48.76 -42.48
C PRO A 8 45.04 49.51 -41.39
N LYS A 9 45.19 49.09 -40.12
CA LYS A 9 45.94 47.92 -39.61
C LYS A 9 45.70 47.75 -38.10
N SER A 10 45.32 46.53 -37.73
CA SER A 10 45.64 45.77 -36.51
C SER A 10 45.98 46.52 -35.22
N LEU A 11 45.06 46.49 -34.26
CA LEU A 11 45.42 46.31 -32.85
C LEU A 11 44.84 44.97 -32.39
N ALA A 12 45.73 44.01 -32.12
CA ALA A 12 45.39 42.76 -31.46
C ALA A 12 45.12 43.08 -29.98
N PHE A 13 43.86 43.01 -29.56
CA PHE A 13 43.49 42.96 -28.15
C PHE A 13 43.22 41.49 -27.81
N LEU A 14 44.13 40.87 -27.05
CA LEU A 14 43.85 39.64 -26.32
C LEU A 14 42.83 39.97 -25.23
N CYS A 15 41.56 39.68 -25.46
CA CYS A 15 40.58 39.57 -24.38
C CYS A 15 40.74 38.19 -23.73
N LEU A 16 41.35 38.16 -22.55
CA LEU A 16 41.26 37.05 -21.63
C LEU A 16 39.78 36.93 -21.20
N PHE A 17 39.06 35.92 -21.71
CA PHE A 17 37.79 35.54 -21.12
C PHE A 17 38.08 34.78 -19.83
N ALA A 18 37.99 35.46 -18.69
CA ALA A 18 37.81 34.78 -17.42
C ALA A 18 36.40 34.18 -17.43
N VAL A 19 36.28 32.90 -17.75
CA VAL A 19 35.07 32.13 -17.51
C VAL A 19 34.98 31.94 -15.99
N LEU A 20 34.25 32.83 -15.32
CA LEU A 20 33.75 32.57 -13.98
C LEU A 20 32.74 31.44 -14.09
N GLY A 21 33.23 30.20 -13.95
CA GLY A 21 32.40 29.06 -13.65
C GLY A 21 31.75 29.30 -12.29
N ILE A 22 30.57 29.92 -12.29
CA ILE A 22 29.66 29.79 -11.17
C ILE A 22 29.19 28.34 -11.21
N ASP A 23 29.84 27.51 -10.39
CA ASP A 23 29.26 26.25 -9.94
C ASP A 23 27.91 26.60 -9.29
N LEU A 24 26.85 26.52 -10.09
CA LEU A 24 25.50 26.39 -9.59
C LEU A 24 25.45 25.06 -8.85
N VAL A 25 25.83 25.09 -7.58
CA VAL A 25 25.45 24.09 -6.58
C VAL A 25 23.94 24.06 -6.61
N HIS A 26 23.39 23.20 -7.45
CA HIS A 26 21.99 22.85 -7.39
C HIS A 26 21.83 22.17 -6.03
N PRO A 27 21.07 22.74 -5.09
CA PRO A 27 20.66 21.96 -3.95
C PRO A 27 19.85 20.80 -4.53
N GLN A 28 20.44 19.62 -4.56
CA GLN A 28 19.67 18.39 -4.63
C GLN A 28 18.84 18.39 -3.34
N VAL A 29 17.65 18.99 -3.42
CA VAL A 29 16.57 18.70 -2.50
C VAL A 29 16.30 17.22 -2.71
N VAL A 30 16.99 16.38 -1.95
CA VAL A 30 16.62 14.99 -1.80
C VAL A 30 15.23 15.06 -1.20
N ALA A 31 14.20 14.91 -2.03
CA ALA A 31 12.82 14.86 -1.59
C ALA A 31 12.76 13.73 -0.56
N GLN A 32 12.71 14.09 0.71
CA GLN A 32 12.66 13.15 1.80
C GLN A 32 11.33 12.42 1.66
N THR A 33 11.37 11.18 1.14
CA THR A 33 10.21 10.31 1.00
C THR A 33 9.71 9.99 2.40
N SER A 34 8.81 10.82 2.91
CA SER A 34 8.14 10.54 4.18
C SER A 34 7.14 9.42 3.93
N ILE A 35 7.57 8.17 4.11
CA ILE A 35 6.67 7.03 4.14
C ILE A 35 5.68 7.28 5.27
N ARG A 36 4.39 7.24 4.94
CA ARG A 36 3.30 7.39 5.90
C ARG A 36 2.52 6.10 5.99
N THR A 37 1.97 5.84 7.16
CA THR A 37 1.00 4.77 7.39
C THR A 37 -0.25 5.33 8.04
N SER A 38 -1.38 4.66 7.82
CA SER A 38 -2.65 5.02 8.43
C SER A 38 -3.47 3.76 8.62
N PHE A 39 -3.91 3.52 9.85
CA PHE A 39 -4.75 2.39 10.24
C PHE A 39 -5.92 2.92 11.07
N GLY A 40 -7.09 2.31 10.90
CA GLY A 40 -8.24 2.72 11.70
C GLY A 40 -9.51 1.97 11.34
N LYS A 41 -10.61 2.38 11.97
CA LYS A 41 -11.94 1.85 11.66
C LYS A 41 -12.29 2.19 10.22
N SER A 42 -12.59 1.16 9.43
CA SER A 42 -13.04 1.33 8.04
C SER A 42 -14.35 2.14 7.98
N VAL A 43 -14.51 2.94 6.93
CA VAL A 43 -15.68 3.79 6.73
C VAL A 43 -16.29 3.57 5.35
N ALA A 44 -17.61 3.74 5.25
CA ALA A 44 -18.33 3.55 4.00
C ALA A 44 -18.17 4.76 3.07
N PHE A 45 -17.88 4.57 1.78
CA PHE A 45 -17.98 5.59 0.74
C PHE A 45 -18.13 4.96 -0.64
N THR A 46 -18.57 5.75 -1.62
CA THR A 46 -18.64 5.36 -3.02
C THR A 46 -17.65 6.13 -3.87
N CYS A 47 -17.41 5.68 -5.10
CA CYS A 47 -16.58 6.43 -6.06
C CYS A 47 -17.21 7.76 -6.54
N ASN A 48 -18.47 8.03 -6.18
CA ASN A 48 -19.17 9.27 -6.51
C ASN A 48 -19.13 10.29 -5.36
N ASP A 49 -18.69 9.89 -4.17
CA ASP A 49 -18.55 10.77 -3.02
C ASP A 49 -17.45 11.82 -3.29
N SER A 50 -17.65 13.05 -2.81
CA SER A 50 -16.64 14.11 -2.85
C SER A 50 -15.56 13.89 -1.80
N GLU A 51 -14.38 14.52 -1.96
CA GLU A 51 -13.33 14.40 -0.95
C GLU A 51 -13.81 14.90 0.42
N ALA A 52 -14.58 16.00 0.44
CA ALA A 52 -15.09 16.58 1.67
C ALA A 52 -16.00 15.61 2.44
N SER A 53 -16.90 14.90 1.75
CA SER A 53 -17.81 13.95 2.40
C SER A 53 -17.08 12.71 2.92
N ILE A 54 -16.06 12.23 2.20
CA ILE A 54 -15.21 11.12 2.67
C ILE A 54 -14.38 11.54 3.87
N LYS A 55 -13.76 12.73 3.81
CA LYS A 55 -12.96 13.30 4.89
C LYS A 55 -13.75 13.44 6.20
N ALA A 56 -15.02 13.84 6.11
CA ALA A 56 -15.91 13.98 7.27
C ALA A 56 -16.18 12.65 8.00
N LYS A 57 -16.06 11.51 7.32
CA LYS A 57 -16.26 10.18 7.92
C LYS A 57 -15.10 9.73 8.82
N ASN A 58 -13.96 10.43 8.76
CA ASN A 58 -12.79 10.18 9.60
C ASN A 58 -12.22 8.74 9.51
N GLY A 59 -12.25 8.15 8.31
CA GLY A 59 -11.61 6.86 8.04
C GLY A 59 -10.11 6.96 7.76
N PRO A 60 -9.44 5.81 7.55
CA PRO A 60 -8.01 5.77 7.29
C PRO A 60 -7.66 6.47 5.97
N LYS A 61 -6.64 7.33 6.02
CA LYS A 61 -6.17 8.12 4.88
C LYS A 61 -4.70 8.48 5.02
N ILE A 62 -4.05 8.72 3.90
CA ILE A 62 -2.71 9.30 3.83
C ILE A 62 -2.76 10.54 2.94
N SER A 63 -2.26 11.67 3.44
CA SER A 63 -1.99 12.87 2.65
C SER A 63 -0.49 13.12 2.57
N ILE A 64 0.02 13.32 1.35
CA ILE A 64 1.41 13.72 1.06
C ILE A 64 1.36 14.84 0.02
N GLY A 65 1.79 16.03 0.40
CA GLY A 65 1.54 17.25 -0.39
C GLY A 65 0.03 17.44 -0.62
N ALA A 66 -0.35 17.70 -1.85
CA ALA A 66 -1.75 17.89 -2.24
C ALA A 66 -2.48 16.59 -2.66
N LYS A 67 -1.83 15.44 -2.50
CA LYS A 67 -2.41 14.14 -2.85
C LYS A 67 -2.93 13.47 -1.58
N THR A 68 -4.17 13.00 -1.62
CA THR A 68 -4.75 12.21 -0.52
C THR A 68 -5.32 10.91 -1.04
N ILE A 69 -5.01 9.81 -0.35
CA ILE A 69 -5.59 8.49 -0.60
C ILE A 69 -6.41 8.08 0.60
N TYR A 70 -7.66 7.68 0.36
CA TYR A 70 -8.56 7.13 1.37
C TYR A 70 -8.81 5.66 1.10
N ILE A 71 -8.96 4.88 2.16
CA ILE A 71 -9.35 3.47 2.09
C ILE A 71 -10.58 3.22 2.94
N GLY A 72 -11.47 2.35 2.46
CA GLY A 72 -12.70 2.01 3.16
C GLY A 72 -13.46 0.91 2.45
N TYR A 73 -14.78 1.04 2.42
CA TYR A 73 -15.67 0.09 1.74
C TYR A 73 -16.88 0.80 1.14
N GLN A 74 -17.57 0.13 0.23
CA GLN A 74 -18.93 0.45 -0.17
C GLN A 74 -19.86 -0.58 0.46
N GLN A 75 -20.93 -0.10 1.10
CA GLN A 75 -22.02 -0.98 1.52
C GLN A 75 -22.86 -1.34 0.29
N VAL A 76 -22.84 -2.60 -0.14
CA VAL A 76 -23.55 -3.05 -1.35
C VAL A 76 -24.96 -3.54 -1.00
N THR A 77 -25.08 -4.32 0.07
CA THR A 77 -26.34 -4.75 0.68
C THR A 77 -26.27 -4.56 2.18
N SER A 78 -27.26 -4.96 2.99
CA SER A 78 -27.14 -4.91 4.46
C SER A 78 -26.08 -5.87 5.03
N LEU A 79 -25.69 -6.89 4.26
CA LEU A 79 -24.77 -7.96 4.68
C LEU A 79 -23.45 -7.99 3.90
N ASN A 80 -23.37 -7.27 2.78
CA ASN A 80 -22.21 -7.29 1.89
C ASN A 80 -21.52 -5.93 1.82
N LYS A 81 -20.19 -5.95 1.95
CA LYS A 81 -19.31 -4.79 1.82
C LYS A 81 -18.22 -5.11 0.82
N ASP A 82 -17.99 -4.17 -0.10
CA ASP A 82 -16.85 -4.27 -1.00
C ASP A 82 -15.79 -3.25 -0.61
N PRO A 83 -14.51 -3.61 -0.50
CA PRO A 83 -13.44 -2.66 -0.26
C PRO A 83 -13.30 -1.62 -1.39
N ARG A 84 -12.90 -0.40 -1.00
CA ARG A 84 -12.72 0.75 -1.90
C ARG A 84 -11.43 1.50 -1.55
N ILE A 85 -10.74 1.99 -2.56
CA ILE A 85 -9.69 3.01 -2.43
C ILE A 85 -9.95 4.10 -3.46
N ILE A 86 -9.72 5.34 -3.04
CA ILE A 86 -9.89 6.52 -3.86
C ILE A 86 -8.75 7.50 -3.61
N ARG A 87 -8.28 8.13 -4.68
CA ARG A 87 -7.26 9.17 -4.64
C ARG A 87 -7.83 10.49 -5.13
N PHE A 88 -7.50 11.55 -4.41
CA PHE A 88 -7.72 12.93 -4.79
C PHE A 88 -6.39 13.66 -4.92
N ASP A 89 -6.28 14.51 -5.93
CA ASP A 89 -5.17 15.43 -6.12
C ASP A 89 -5.76 16.85 -6.13
N ASN A 90 -5.36 17.71 -5.20
CA ASN A 90 -5.92 19.06 -5.03
C ASN A 90 -7.46 19.08 -4.94
N GLY A 91 -8.09 18.16 -4.21
CA GLY A 91 -9.56 18.10 -4.14
C GLY A 91 -10.23 17.38 -5.31
N VAL A 92 -9.51 17.11 -6.40
CA VAL A 92 -10.07 16.50 -7.61
C VAL A 92 -9.82 15.01 -7.61
N LYS A 93 -10.88 14.21 -7.76
CA LYS A 93 -10.79 12.74 -7.83
C LYS A 93 -9.91 12.35 -9.01
N LYS A 94 -8.79 11.67 -8.72
CA LYS A 94 -7.91 11.14 -9.77
C LYS A 94 -8.30 9.75 -10.22
N TRP A 95 -8.62 8.88 -9.28
CA TRP A 95 -9.13 7.56 -9.55
C TRP A 95 -9.85 7.03 -8.31
N CYS A 96 -10.76 6.09 -8.55
CA CYS A 96 -11.40 5.28 -7.52
C CYS A 96 -11.51 3.85 -8.04
N ARG A 97 -11.28 2.86 -7.18
CA ARG A 97 -11.39 1.45 -7.54
C ARG A 97 -12.49 0.77 -6.75
N SER A 98 -13.35 0.07 -7.49
CA SER A 98 -14.50 -0.66 -7.00
C SER A 98 -14.43 -2.16 -7.29
N ASP A 99 -13.26 -2.63 -7.70
CA ASP A 99 -13.04 -3.94 -8.28
C ASP A 99 -11.86 -4.65 -7.58
N TYR A 100 -11.70 -4.49 -6.27
CA TYR A 100 -10.73 -5.29 -5.50
C TYR A 100 -11.33 -6.64 -5.11
N GLU A 101 -12.57 -6.59 -4.62
CA GLU A 101 -13.38 -7.71 -4.16
C GLU A 101 -14.83 -7.32 -4.45
N THR A 102 -15.55 -8.14 -5.21
CA THR A 102 -16.94 -7.87 -5.63
C THR A 102 -17.82 -9.11 -5.50
N THR A 103 -17.41 -10.03 -4.64
CA THR A 103 -18.21 -11.21 -4.28
C THR A 103 -19.19 -10.86 -3.16
N ILE A 104 -19.72 -11.88 -2.47
CA ILE A 104 -20.58 -11.71 -1.30
C ILE A 104 -19.79 -11.71 0.02
N ASP A 105 -18.47 -11.57 -0.02
CA ASP A 105 -17.62 -11.48 1.18
C ASP A 105 -17.79 -10.11 1.88
N ASP A 106 -17.83 -10.07 3.21
CA ASP A 106 -17.97 -8.83 3.98
C ASP A 106 -16.59 -8.14 4.20
N GLY A 107 -15.89 -7.88 3.09
CA GLY A 107 -14.55 -7.31 3.05
C GLY A 107 -14.52 -5.79 3.20
N THR A 108 -13.48 -5.26 3.87
CA THR A 108 -13.31 -3.81 4.06
C THR A 108 -11.85 -3.43 3.95
N GLY A 109 -11.55 -2.22 3.46
CA GLY A 109 -10.20 -1.67 3.52
C GLY A 109 -9.99 -0.85 4.80
N TYR A 110 -8.88 -1.06 5.52
CA TYR A 110 -8.70 -0.46 6.85
C TYR A 110 -7.28 0.03 7.16
N GLY A 111 -6.33 -0.14 6.23
CA GLY A 111 -4.95 0.31 6.40
C GLY A 111 -4.29 0.73 5.10
N LEU A 112 -3.37 1.70 5.18
CA LEU A 112 -2.54 2.18 4.08
C LEU A 112 -1.09 2.34 4.52
N LEU A 113 -0.17 2.09 3.59
CA LEU A 113 1.20 2.61 3.61
C LEU A 113 1.48 3.28 2.26
N TRP A 114 2.04 4.49 2.25
CA TRP A 114 2.42 5.17 1.02
C TRP A 114 3.68 6.03 1.18
N ASP A 115 4.58 5.97 0.20
CA ASP A 115 5.80 6.80 0.12
C ASP A 115 5.61 8.14 -0.59
N GLY A 116 4.41 8.41 -1.13
CA GLY A 116 4.14 9.60 -1.95
C GLY A 116 4.48 9.43 -3.43
N ASN A 117 5.12 8.32 -3.80
CA ASN A 117 5.55 7.98 -5.15
C ASN A 117 5.03 6.60 -5.56
N ASN A 118 5.89 5.58 -5.66
CA ASN A 118 5.60 4.28 -6.31
C ASN A 118 5.27 3.15 -5.33
N VAL A 119 5.31 3.39 -4.03
CA VAL A 119 5.14 2.37 -3.00
C VAL A 119 3.85 2.62 -2.25
N LEU A 120 2.76 2.01 -2.73
CA LEU A 120 1.46 2.03 -2.07
C LEU A 120 1.04 0.61 -1.69
N TYR A 121 0.70 0.40 -0.42
CA TYR A 121 0.05 -0.82 0.06
C TYR A 121 -1.31 -0.49 0.65
N GLY A 122 -2.31 -1.30 0.30
CA GLY A 122 -3.62 -1.32 0.92
C GLY A 122 -3.79 -2.57 1.78
N ILE A 123 -4.38 -2.41 2.95
CA ILE A 123 -4.75 -3.51 3.85
C ILE A 123 -6.25 -3.68 3.87
N PHE A 124 -6.68 -4.91 3.60
CA PHE A 124 -8.07 -5.29 3.52
C PHE A 124 -8.38 -6.45 4.45
N SER A 125 -9.65 -6.58 4.83
CA SER A 125 -10.18 -7.77 5.48
C SER A 125 -10.84 -8.69 4.47
N SER A 126 -10.79 -10.00 4.73
CA SER A 126 -11.62 -11.00 4.06
C SER A 126 -12.19 -11.97 5.10
N THR A 127 -13.41 -12.45 4.90
CA THR A 127 -14.08 -13.37 5.83
C THR A 127 -14.29 -14.77 5.26
N GLY A 128 -13.89 -15.00 4.01
CA GLY A 128 -13.94 -16.31 3.38
C GLY A 128 -13.56 -16.27 1.91
N SER A 129 -13.53 -17.45 1.28
CA SER A 129 -13.45 -17.55 -0.18
C SER A 129 -14.85 -17.63 -0.77
N GLN A 130 -15.14 -16.81 -1.77
CA GLN A 130 -16.43 -16.78 -2.47
C GLN A 130 -16.22 -17.03 -3.96
N SER A 131 -17.25 -17.48 -4.68
CA SER A 131 -17.15 -17.58 -6.14
C SER A 131 -17.11 -16.18 -6.78
N GLY A 132 -16.30 -16.01 -7.82
CA GLY A 132 -16.22 -14.77 -8.59
C GLY A 132 -14.95 -13.97 -8.35
N ASN A 133 -15.08 -12.65 -8.43
CA ASN A 133 -13.97 -11.71 -8.44
C ASN A 133 -13.53 -11.35 -7.02
N ASP A 134 -12.70 -12.19 -6.43
CA ASP A 134 -12.06 -11.94 -5.12
C ASP A 134 -10.55 -11.68 -5.17
N PHE A 135 -9.95 -11.37 -4.01
CA PHE A 135 -8.51 -11.08 -3.91
C PHE A 135 -7.58 -12.21 -4.38
N ARG A 136 -8.05 -13.48 -4.50
CA ARG A 136 -7.22 -14.60 -4.98
C ARG A 136 -6.72 -14.35 -6.40
N ARG A 137 -7.44 -13.57 -7.22
CA ARG A 137 -7.00 -13.20 -8.58
C ARG A 137 -5.69 -12.42 -8.59
N PHE A 138 -5.46 -11.61 -7.56
CA PHE A 138 -4.24 -10.82 -7.38
C PHE A 138 -3.18 -11.54 -6.55
N ALA A 139 -3.61 -12.47 -5.67
CA ALA A 139 -2.72 -13.19 -4.77
C ALA A 139 -2.11 -14.47 -5.36
N LYS A 140 -2.38 -14.81 -6.63
CA LYS A 140 -1.88 -16.05 -7.27
C LYS A 140 -0.38 -16.31 -7.07
N LYS A 141 0.44 -15.24 -7.13
CA LYS A 141 1.90 -15.28 -6.93
C LYS A 141 2.34 -14.80 -5.53
N GLY A 142 1.39 -14.44 -4.68
CA GLY A 142 1.65 -13.99 -3.32
C GLY A 142 2.14 -15.12 -2.43
N TRP A 143 2.72 -14.75 -1.29
CA TRP A 143 3.18 -15.70 -0.29
C TRP A 143 2.08 -16.69 0.12
N LEU A 144 0.89 -16.18 0.47
CA LEU A 144 -0.35 -16.95 0.58
C LEU A 144 -1.34 -16.47 -0.48
N SER A 145 -1.80 -17.40 -1.31
CA SER A 145 -2.65 -17.10 -2.46
C SER A 145 -4.15 -17.12 -2.16
N SER A 146 -4.56 -17.53 -0.96
CA SER A 146 -5.97 -17.62 -0.59
C SER A 146 -6.21 -17.49 0.91
N TYR A 147 -7.49 -17.31 1.25
CA TYR A 147 -8.02 -17.39 2.60
C TYR A 147 -7.73 -18.75 3.26
N GLY A 148 -7.63 -19.84 2.49
CA GLY A 148 -7.54 -21.21 3.00
C GLY A 148 -8.92 -21.81 3.30
N SER A 149 -8.98 -22.78 4.21
CA SER A 149 -10.21 -23.50 4.56
C SER A 149 -11.00 -22.77 5.66
N GLY A 150 -12.32 -22.95 5.65
CA GLY A 150 -13.25 -22.36 6.63
C GLY A 150 -13.91 -21.08 6.13
N GLY A 151 -14.50 -20.31 7.06
CA GLY A 151 -15.17 -19.05 6.79
C GLY A 151 -15.58 -18.33 8.08
N GLY A 152 -16.00 -17.07 7.96
CA GLY A 152 -16.46 -16.20 9.05
C GLY A 152 -15.34 -15.50 9.81
N ALA A 153 -14.18 -16.15 9.99
CA ALA A 153 -13.04 -15.52 10.64
C ALA A 153 -12.46 -14.40 9.77
N LYS A 154 -12.12 -13.26 10.37
CA LYS A 154 -11.63 -12.09 9.63
C LYS A 154 -10.12 -12.14 9.49
N VAL A 155 -9.63 -12.45 8.29
CA VAL A 155 -8.20 -12.45 7.96
C VAL A 155 -7.80 -11.16 7.25
N ALA A 156 -6.50 -10.92 7.15
CA ALA A 156 -5.97 -9.76 6.43
C ALA A 156 -5.52 -10.13 5.01
N VAL A 157 -5.64 -9.17 4.09
CA VAL A 157 -5.04 -9.19 2.76
C VAL A 157 -4.19 -7.94 2.61
N ILE A 158 -2.96 -8.11 2.16
CA ILE A 158 -2.06 -7.01 1.78
C ILE A 158 -2.05 -6.95 0.26
N ALA A 159 -2.36 -5.80 -0.32
CA ALA A 159 -2.20 -5.57 -1.76
C ALA A 159 -1.18 -4.47 -2.01
N ARG A 160 -0.22 -4.74 -2.90
CA ARG A 160 0.64 -3.72 -3.50
C ARG A 160 -0.13 -3.08 -4.65
N ILE A 161 -0.27 -1.77 -4.63
CA ILE A 161 -1.15 -1.03 -5.51
C ILE A 161 -0.33 -0.05 -6.34
N ASN A 162 -0.68 0.09 -7.62
CA ASN A 162 -0.15 1.15 -8.46
C ASN A 162 -0.80 2.49 -8.07
N PRO A 163 -0.04 3.45 -7.51
CA PRO A 163 -0.62 4.69 -6.99
C PRO A 163 -1.13 5.64 -8.10
N SER A 164 -0.77 5.42 -9.37
CA SER A 164 -1.23 6.25 -10.48
C SER A 164 -2.67 5.93 -10.92
N ASN A 165 -3.13 4.69 -10.74
CA ASN A 165 -4.43 4.23 -11.25
C ASN A 165 -5.19 3.28 -10.30
N GLY A 166 -4.64 2.98 -9.13
CA GLY A 166 -5.22 2.11 -8.12
C GLY A 166 -5.21 0.61 -8.45
N SER A 167 -4.60 0.16 -9.56
CA SER A 167 -4.58 -1.26 -9.92
C SER A 167 -3.72 -2.08 -8.97
N VAL A 168 -4.15 -3.30 -8.62
CA VAL A 168 -3.33 -4.20 -7.79
C VAL A 168 -2.21 -4.80 -8.64
N LEU A 169 -0.96 -4.63 -8.19
CA LEU A 169 0.25 -5.20 -8.80
C LEU A 169 0.50 -6.62 -8.29
N SER A 170 0.30 -6.83 -7.00
CA SER A 170 0.38 -8.13 -6.33
C SER A 170 -0.38 -8.09 -5.01
N ALA A 171 -0.77 -9.24 -4.49
CA ALA A 171 -1.38 -9.35 -3.16
C ALA A 171 -0.92 -10.62 -2.44
N THR A 172 -1.12 -10.65 -1.13
CA THR A 172 -1.00 -11.88 -0.32
C THR A 172 -2.03 -11.86 0.80
N PHE A 173 -2.55 -13.03 1.14
CA PHE A 173 -3.29 -13.22 2.38
C PHE A 173 -2.31 -13.29 3.57
N VAL A 174 -2.79 -12.93 4.76
CA VAL A 174 -2.11 -13.12 6.03
C VAL A 174 -3.15 -13.70 7.00
N THR A 175 -2.94 -14.95 7.38
CA THR A 175 -3.93 -15.75 8.12
C THR A 175 -3.33 -16.32 9.39
N ALA A 176 -4.20 -16.63 10.36
CA ALA A 176 -3.90 -17.57 11.43
C ALA A 176 -4.59 -18.91 11.12
N LYS A 177 -4.14 -20.01 11.71
CA LYS A 177 -4.77 -21.33 11.65
C LYS A 177 -5.16 -21.79 13.03
N LYS A 178 -6.35 -22.40 13.13
CA LYS A 178 -6.75 -23.12 14.34
C LYS A 178 -5.92 -24.40 14.48
N PRO A 179 -5.44 -24.73 15.69
CA PRO A 179 -4.59 -25.90 15.89
C PRO A 179 -5.33 -27.24 15.69
N ASN A 180 -6.64 -27.26 15.90
CA ASN A 180 -7.44 -28.49 15.89
C ASN A 180 -7.90 -28.94 14.50
N ASP A 181 -8.28 -28.00 13.62
CA ASP A 181 -8.83 -28.32 12.29
C ASP A 181 -8.10 -27.64 11.14
N GLY A 182 -7.06 -26.85 11.43
CA GLY A 182 -6.27 -26.15 10.42
C GLY A 182 -7.04 -25.09 9.61
N LYS A 183 -8.29 -24.78 9.99
CA LYS A 183 -9.07 -23.72 9.32
C LYS A 183 -8.51 -22.35 9.68
N SER A 184 -8.77 -21.39 8.81
CA SER A 184 -8.34 -20.02 9.02
C SER A 184 -9.04 -19.38 10.22
N ASN A 185 -8.28 -18.56 10.96
CA ASN A 185 -8.76 -17.81 12.11
C ASN A 185 -8.34 -16.34 12.01
N SER A 186 -8.99 -15.51 12.84
CA SER A 186 -8.87 -14.07 12.75
C SER A 186 -7.44 -13.58 12.98
N LEU A 187 -7.02 -12.64 12.14
CA LEU A 187 -5.76 -11.92 12.24
C LEU A 187 -5.97 -10.52 11.67
N ILE A 188 -5.51 -9.50 12.41
CA ILE A 188 -5.62 -8.09 12.00
C ILE A 188 -4.23 -7.49 11.94
N ILE A 189 -3.88 -6.89 10.79
CA ILE A 189 -2.64 -6.12 10.65
C ILE A 189 -2.82 -4.77 11.35
N THR A 190 -1.91 -4.44 12.25
CA THR A 190 -1.99 -3.22 13.07
C THR A 190 -1.01 -2.15 12.62
N ASN A 191 0.05 -2.53 11.90
CA ASN A 191 1.00 -1.57 11.36
C ASN A 191 1.80 -2.14 10.16
N LEU A 192 2.35 -1.24 9.37
CA LEU A 192 3.31 -1.52 8.31
C LEU A 192 4.55 -0.61 8.44
N SER A 193 5.69 -1.08 7.94
CA SER A 193 6.87 -0.26 7.73
C SER A 193 7.62 -0.76 6.51
N TRP A 194 8.07 0.15 5.65
CA TRP A 194 8.84 -0.18 4.45
C TRP A 194 10.21 0.48 4.53
N ASN A 195 11.26 -0.21 4.09
CA ASN A 195 12.65 0.26 4.23
C ASN A 195 13.39 0.42 2.90
N GLY A 196 12.70 0.45 1.77
CA GLY A 196 13.33 0.42 0.45
C GLY A 196 13.25 -0.94 -0.24
N THR A 197 13.25 -2.03 0.53
CA THR A 197 13.41 -3.38 -0.01
C THR A 197 12.37 -4.36 0.49
N THR A 198 11.97 -4.23 1.75
CA THR A 198 11.09 -5.17 2.45
C THR A 198 9.96 -4.43 3.13
N LEU A 199 8.83 -5.14 3.28
CA LEU A 199 7.67 -4.68 4.03
C LEU A 199 7.59 -5.43 5.36
N LYS A 200 7.82 -4.72 6.46
CA LYS A 200 7.55 -5.22 7.81
C LYS A 200 6.05 -5.06 8.10
N VAL A 201 5.45 -6.14 8.58
CA VAL A 201 4.03 -6.23 8.94
C VAL A 201 3.94 -6.59 10.41
N LEU A 202 3.18 -5.80 11.17
CA LEU A 202 2.81 -6.10 12.55
C LEU A 202 1.33 -6.48 12.58
N ALA A 203 0.97 -7.51 13.34
CA ALA A 203 -0.41 -7.98 13.44
C ALA A 203 -0.73 -8.58 14.81
N ASP A 204 -2.02 -8.61 15.11
CA ASP A 204 -2.61 -9.32 16.23
C ASP A 204 -3.31 -10.58 15.72
N SER A 205 -2.94 -11.74 16.27
CA SER A 205 -3.41 -13.05 15.80
C SER A 205 -4.20 -13.79 16.89
N TRP A 206 -5.45 -14.15 16.62
CA TRP A 206 -6.31 -14.86 17.59
C TRP A 206 -6.13 -16.38 17.59
N SER A 207 -5.21 -16.91 16.78
CA SER A 207 -4.80 -18.32 16.79
C SER A 207 -3.38 -18.42 16.24
N ASN A 208 -2.95 -19.58 15.74
CA ASN A 208 -1.56 -19.79 15.38
C ASN A 208 -1.23 -19.07 14.06
N PRO A 209 -0.41 -18.01 14.03
CA PRO A 209 -0.04 -17.34 12.79
C PRO A 209 0.88 -18.25 11.94
N ARG A 210 1.10 -17.86 10.68
CA ARG A 210 1.95 -18.65 9.78
C ARG A 210 3.43 -18.30 9.93
N ARG A 211 4.28 -19.30 9.74
CA ARG A 211 5.72 -19.17 9.50
C ARG A 211 6.00 -18.75 8.06
N ALA A 212 7.21 -18.27 7.79
CA ALA A 212 7.66 -17.88 6.45
C ALA A 212 7.51 -18.98 5.38
N ASP A 213 7.61 -20.26 5.77
CA ASP A 213 7.37 -21.43 4.92
C ASP A 213 5.87 -21.76 4.70
N LYS A 214 4.96 -20.93 5.21
CA LYS A 214 3.49 -21.01 5.15
C LYS A 214 2.87 -22.02 6.14
N ASN A 215 3.68 -22.78 6.87
CA ASN A 215 3.18 -23.68 7.91
C ASN A 215 2.64 -22.90 9.11
N SER A 216 1.79 -23.54 9.91
CA SER A 216 1.33 -22.93 11.16
C SER A 216 2.46 -22.92 12.18
N MET A 217 2.56 -21.85 12.98
CA MET A 217 3.30 -21.88 14.24
C MET A 217 2.55 -22.74 15.27
N THR A 218 3.21 -23.05 16.38
CA THR A 218 2.59 -23.61 17.58
C THR A 218 2.68 -22.59 18.70
N CYS A 219 1.54 -22.06 19.13
CA CYS A 219 1.48 -21.00 20.14
C CYS A 219 0.96 -21.52 21.49
N ALA A 220 1.42 -20.90 22.57
CA ALA A 220 0.97 -21.15 23.93
C ALA A 220 0.54 -19.85 24.62
N GLY A 221 -0.34 -19.97 25.62
CA GLY A 221 -0.91 -18.85 26.36
C GLY A 221 -2.15 -18.24 25.70
N SER A 222 -2.48 -17.01 26.10
CA SER A 222 -3.69 -16.32 25.64
C SER A 222 -3.42 -15.48 24.39
N SER A 223 -4.37 -15.52 23.45
CA SER A 223 -4.36 -14.65 22.27
C SER A 223 -4.97 -13.27 22.59
N PRO A 224 -4.69 -12.20 21.81
CA PRO A 224 -3.96 -12.20 20.55
C PRO A 224 -2.44 -12.31 20.68
N TYR A 225 -1.82 -13.14 19.84
CA TYR A 225 -0.37 -13.21 19.70
C TYR A 225 0.15 -12.06 18.85
N LYS A 226 1.18 -11.36 19.33
CA LYS A 226 1.84 -10.27 18.60
C LYS A 226 2.73 -10.87 17.51
N TYR A 227 2.26 -10.79 16.27
CA TYR A 227 2.89 -11.37 15.10
C TYR A 227 3.66 -10.32 14.30
N THR A 228 4.84 -10.69 13.83
CA THR A 228 5.67 -9.90 12.92
C THR A 228 6.02 -10.76 11.71
N ALA A 229 5.87 -10.19 10.52
CA ALA A 229 6.33 -10.80 9.28
C ALA A 229 7.09 -9.79 8.43
N ILE A 230 8.16 -10.24 7.77
CA ILE A 230 8.94 -9.42 6.84
C ILE A 230 8.72 -10.00 5.45
N PHE A 231 8.06 -9.24 4.58
CA PHE A 231 7.79 -9.63 3.20
C PHE A 231 8.78 -8.99 2.24
N THR A 232 8.99 -9.65 1.09
CA THR A 232 9.51 -8.97 -0.10
C THR A 232 8.57 -7.83 -0.50
N SER A 233 9.09 -6.77 -1.10
CA SER A 233 8.29 -5.60 -1.52
C SER A 233 7.13 -5.99 -2.46
N ASP A 234 7.31 -7.03 -3.28
CA ASP A 234 6.30 -7.56 -4.20
C ASP A 234 5.33 -8.57 -3.56
N LEU A 235 5.46 -8.86 -2.27
CA LEU A 235 4.60 -9.76 -1.48
C LEU A 235 4.62 -11.24 -1.91
N THR A 236 5.56 -11.63 -2.78
CA THR A 236 5.65 -13.02 -3.27
C THR A 236 6.19 -13.98 -2.20
N LYS A 237 6.97 -13.48 -1.24
CA LYS A 237 7.57 -14.27 -0.15
C LYS A 237 7.54 -13.52 1.17
N ALA A 238 7.45 -14.27 2.27
CA ALA A 238 7.88 -13.82 3.58
C ALA A 238 9.33 -14.28 3.80
N ASN A 239 10.24 -13.35 4.06
CA ASN A 239 11.63 -13.62 4.40
C ASN A 239 11.75 -14.16 5.83
N SER A 240 10.90 -13.66 6.74
CA SER A 240 10.83 -14.13 8.11
C SER A 240 9.44 -13.89 8.71
N ALA A 241 9.12 -14.66 9.74
CA ALA A 241 7.88 -14.53 10.50
C ALA A 241 8.11 -15.02 11.93
N SER A 242 7.62 -14.30 12.91
CA SER A 242 7.73 -14.62 14.34
C SER A 242 6.50 -14.14 15.10
N ALA A 243 6.13 -14.81 16.19
CA ALA A 243 5.13 -14.31 17.12
C ALA A 243 5.56 -14.57 18.57
N VAL A 244 5.18 -13.67 19.47
CA VAL A 244 5.41 -13.84 20.91
C VAL A 244 4.68 -15.10 21.39
N ASN A 245 5.38 -15.95 22.14
CA ASN A 245 4.91 -17.24 22.65
C ASN A 245 4.52 -18.27 21.57
N CYS A 246 5.09 -18.14 20.37
CA CYS A 246 4.87 -19.07 19.27
C CYS A 246 6.20 -19.62 18.76
N ASN A 247 6.28 -20.95 18.68
CA ASN A 247 7.41 -21.66 18.12
C ASN A 247 7.15 -22.13 16.73
#